data_AF-A0A7C1K1G2-F1
#
_entry.id   AF-A0A7C1K1G2-F1
#
_cell.length_a   1.000
_cell.length_b   1.000
_cell.length_c   1.000
_cell.angle_alpha   90.00
_cell.angle_beta   90.00
_cell.angle_gamma   90.00
#
_symmetry.space_group_name_H-M   'P 1'
#
loop_
_entity.id
_entity.type
_entity.pdbx_description
1 polymer ?
#
loop_
_entity_poly.entity_id
_entity_poly.type
_entity_poly.pdbx_seq_one_letter_code
_entity_poly.pdbx_strand_id
1 'polypeptide(L)'
;EVVNQRMLRDQVAKRIEVTTKALQEAEQQHKELERRLRQYPQLEEPDIAKLLAPLESAIEAQKARIEQVQATINSLVIRAPIRGTICAIYCWPGQQVRRGDPILTLAAQHGRYIVAYVRQDQRLAPQVDMPVEVRPRLPASRPLLTRVERVGPQVEPVPLHHCRDPKTPEWGLPVRIALPTGFMGRPGELLDVTFTQTGGSGE
;
A
#
# COMPACT_ATOMS: atom_id res chain seq x y z
N GLU A 1 63.71 20.84 -81.81
CA GLU A 1 62.73 20.24 -80.88
C GLU A 1 63.18 20.21 -79.41
N VAL A 2 64.47 20.00 -79.11
CA VAL A 2 65.00 19.87 -77.74
C VAL A 2 64.87 21.13 -76.86
N VAL A 3 64.94 22.34 -77.45
CA VAL A 3 64.86 23.62 -76.70
C VAL A 3 63.45 23.92 -76.19
N ASN A 4 62.41 23.57 -76.96
CA ASN A 4 61.01 23.81 -76.59
C ASN A 4 60.56 22.89 -75.43
N GLN A 5 61.09 21.65 -75.38
CA GLN A 5 60.82 20.72 -74.29
C GLN A 5 61.47 21.14 -72.95
N ARG A 6 62.65 21.79 -72.97
CA ARG A 6 63.27 22.34 -71.75
C ARG A 6 62.47 23.49 -71.16
N MET A 7 62.00 24.41 -72.00
CA MET A 7 61.22 25.57 -71.56
C MET A 7 59.86 25.17 -70.96
N LEU A 8 59.18 24.19 -71.57
CA LEU A 8 57.95 23.60 -71.02
C LEU A 8 58.21 22.90 -69.67
N ARG A 9 59.33 22.19 -69.54
CA ARG A 9 59.71 21.50 -68.30
C ARG A 9 60.01 22.50 -67.17
N ASP A 10 60.67 23.62 -67.47
CA ASP A 10 60.95 24.68 -66.50
C ASP A 10 59.68 25.44 -66.08
N GLN A 11 58.74 25.67 -67.00
CA GLN A 11 57.43 26.26 -66.67
C GLN A 11 56.58 25.33 -65.80
N VAL A 12 56.59 24.03 -66.08
CA VAL A 12 55.91 23.02 -65.27
C VAL A 12 56.57 22.91 -63.90
N ALA A 13 57.90 22.92 -63.81
CA ALA A 13 58.63 22.90 -62.54
C ALA A 13 58.29 24.11 -61.67
N LYS A 14 58.29 25.33 -62.24
CA LYS A 14 57.85 26.55 -61.52
C LYS A 14 56.40 26.48 -61.06
N ARG A 15 55.50 25.95 -61.88
CA ARG A 15 54.09 25.77 -61.50
C ARG A 15 53.96 24.78 -60.36
N ILE A 16 54.64 23.63 -60.43
CA ILE A 16 54.64 22.63 -59.36
C ILE A 16 55.14 23.28 -58.07
N GLU A 17 56.24 24.02 -58.11
CA GLU A 17 56.84 24.65 -56.93
C GLU A 17 55.89 25.69 -56.27
N VAL A 18 55.26 26.55 -57.07
CA VAL A 18 54.26 27.52 -56.57
C VAL A 18 53.04 26.80 -56.00
N THR A 19 52.55 25.76 -56.67
CA THR A 19 51.37 25.00 -56.21
C THR A 19 51.68 24.23 -54.93
N THR A 20 52.89 23.69 -54.78
CA THR A 20 53.32 23.00 -53.56
C THR A 20 53.45 23.94 -52.36
N LYS A 21 53.92 25.18 -52.57
CA LYS A 21 53.96 26.20 -51.50
C LYS A 21 52.57 26.61 -51.05
N ALA A 22 51.67 26.88 -52.00
CA ALA A 22 50.27 27.19 -51.71
C ALA A 22 49.55 26.04 -50.98
N LEU A 23 49.84 24.78 -51.35
CA LEU A 23 49.30 23.60 -50.67
C LEU A 23 49.80 23.50 -49.22
N GLN A 24 51.10 23.73 -48.99
CA GLN A 24 51.67 23.71 -47.64
C GLN A 24 51.09 24.81 -46.74
N GLU A 25 50.88 26.01 -47.27
CA GLU A 25 50.24 27.11 -46.55
C GLU A 25 48.79 26.77 -46.19
N ALA A 26 48.02 26.21 -47.14
CA ALA A 26 46.66 25.77 -46.90
C ALA A 26 46.57 24.64 -45.86
N GLU A 27 47.50 23.68 -45.88
CA GLU A 27 47.57 22.60 -44.89
C GLU A 27 47.92 23.10 -43.49
N GLN A 28 48.82 24.10 -43.39
CA GLN A 28 49.15 24.72 -42.11
C GLN A 28 47.96 25.49 -41.56
N GLN A 29 47.27 26.26 -42.40
CA GLN A 29 46.06 26.98 -42.01
C GLN A 29 44.95 26.00 -41.58
N HIS A 30 44.79 24.88 -42.27
CA HIS A 30 43.83 23.84 -41.91
C HIS A 30 44.17 23.23 -40.55
N LYS A 31 45.44 22.86 -40.30
CA LYS A 31 45.87 22.33 -38.99
C LYS A 31 45.69 23.34 -37.87
N GLU A 32 45.93 24.62 -38.13
CA GLU A 32 45.74 25.68 -37.14
C GLU A 32 44.26 25.89 -36.84
N LEU A 33 43.40 25.90 -37.86
CA LEU A 33 41.95 25.96 -37.72
C LEU A 33 41.39 24.75 -36.97
N GLU A 34 41.84 23.54 -37.29
CA GLU A 34 41.46 22.32 -36.56
C GLU A 34 41.90 22.39 -35.10
N ARG A 35 43.13 22.87 -34.84
CA ARG A 35 43.62 23.04 -33.47
C ARG A 35 42.79 24.09 -32.72
N ARG A 36 42.45 25.21 -33.36
CA ARG A 36 41.57 26.24 -32.77
C ARG A 36 40.18 25.67 -32.51
N LEU A 37 39.60 24.92 -33.45
CA LEU A 37 38.28 24.30 -33.30
C LEU A 37 38.25 23.27 -32.16
N ARG A 38 39.34 22.49 -31.99
CA ARG A 38 39.52 21.58 -30.84
C ARG A 38 39.72 22.31 -29.51
N GLN A 39 40.27 23.52 -29.55
CA GLN A 39 40.48 24.36 -28.37
C GLN A 39 39.25 25.18 -28.00
N TYR A 40 38.29 25.37 -28.92
CA TYR A 40 37.00 25.93 -28.56
C TYR A 40 36.29 24.94 -27.62
N PRO A 41 36.00 25.32 -26.37
CA PRO A 41 35.14 24.50 -25.54
C PRO A 41 33.79 24.43 -26.25
N GLN A 42 33.30 23.21 -26.49
CA GLN A 42 31.90 23.02 -26.86
C GLN A 42 31.08 23.73 -25.77
N LEU A 43 30.19 24.63 -26.17
CA LEU A 43 29.17 25.15 -25.29
C LEU A 43 28.31 23.95 -24.90
N GLU A 44 28.67 23.25 -23.83
CA GLU A 44 27.78 22.31 -23.19
C GLU A 44 26.57 23.13 -22.76
N GLU A 45 25.42 22.86 -23.40
CA GLU A 45 24.15 23.42 -22.95
C GLU A 45 24.07 23.14 -21.46
N PRO A 46 23.94 24.18 -20.61
CA PRO A 46 23.94 23.98 -19.16
C PRO A 46 22.89 22.93 -18.88
N ASP A 47 23.29 21.83 -18.24
CA ASP A 47 22.47 20.63 -18.01
C ASP A 47 21.18 21.05 -17.29
N ILE A 48 20.15 21.37 -18.09
CA ILE A 48 18.94 22.08 -17.65
C ILE A 48 18.26 21.22 -16.57
N ALA A 49 18.40 19.90 -16.67
CA ALA A 49 17.95 18.95 -15.67
C ALA A 49 18.57 19.18 -14.29
N LYS A 50 19.87 19.50 -14.19
CA LYS A 50 20.52 19.81 -12.91
C LYS A 50 20.07 21.13 -12.31
N LEU A 51 19.72 22.11 -13.14
CA LEU A 51 19.19 23.40 -12.69
C LEU A 51 17.70 23.30 -12.28
N LEU A 52 16.93 22.43 -12.96
CA LEU A 52 15.52 22.19 -12.66
C LEU A 52 15.31 21.24 -11.47
N ALA A 53 16.21 20.29 -11.22
CA ALA A 53 16.04 19.30 -10.15
C ALA A 53 15.76 19.89 -8.74
N PRO A 54 16.42 20.98 -8.29
CA PRO A 54 16.07 21.62 -7.02
C PRO A 54 14.68 22.26 -7.03
N LEU A 55 14.26 22.84 -8.17
CA LEU A 55 12.95 23.46 -8.32
C LEU A 55 11.84 22.41 -8.35
N GLU A 56 12.05 21.31 -9.06
CA GLU A 56 11.15 20.16 -9.07
C GLU A 56 11.02 19.55 -7.67
N SER A 57 12.14 19.35 -6.97
CA SER A 57 12.15 18.88 -5.58
C SER A 57 11.38 19.82 -4.65
N ALA A 58 11.55 21.14 -4.82
CA ALA A 58 10.81 22.13 -4.05
C ALA A 58 9.31 22.09 -4.37
N ILE A 59 8.93 21.94 -5.64
CA ILE A 59 7.53 21.79 -6.06
C ILE A 59 6.91 20.55 -5.43
N GLU A 60 7.59 19.40 -5.48
CA GLU A 60 7.11 18.17 -4.87
C GLU A 60 6.96 18.29 -3.35
N ALA A 61 7.91 18.95 -2.66
CA ALA A 61 7.79 19.23 -1.24
C ALA A 61 6.56 20.12 -0.92
N GLN A 62 6.28 21.13 -1.74
CA GLN A 62 5.09 21.98 -1.56
C GLN A 62 3.80 21.22 -1.86
N LYS A 63 3.77 20.37 -2.91
CA LYS A 63 2.61 19.52 -3.20
C LYS A 63 2.30 18.57 -2.05
N ALA A 64 3.31 17.89 -1.51
CA ALA A 64 3.15 17.01 -0.34
C ALA A 64 2.61 17.78 0.88
N ARG A 65 3.04 19.04 1.07
CA ARG A 65 2.51 19.90 2.13
C ARG A 65 1.04 20.26 1.91
N ILE A 66 0.66 20.57 0.68
CA ILE A 66 -0.74 20.82 0.31
C ILE A 66 -1.59 19.58 0.59
N GLU A 67 -1.15 18.40 0.16
CA GLU A 67 -1.84 17.13 0.42
C GLU A 67 -2.00 16.85 1.91
N GLN A 68 -0.97 17.12 2.72
CA GLN A 68 -1.03 16.95 4.17
C GLN A 68 -2.07 17.90 4.81
N VAL A 69 -2.12 19.16 4.38
CA VAL A 69 -3.12 20.13 4.86
C VAL A 69 -4.52 19.70 4.41
N GLN A 70 -4.68 19.23 3.17
CA GLN A 70 -5.94 18.73 2.65
C GLN A 70 -6.44 17.52 3.44
N ALA A 71 -5.56 16.57 3.76
CA ALA A 71 -5.87 15.42 4.60
C ALA A 71 -6.28 15.84 6.01
N THR A 72 -5.61 16.86 6.57
CA THR A 72 -5.96 17.43 7.88
C THR A 72 -7.37 18.04 7.85
N ILE A 73 -7.69 18.85 6.85
CA ILE A 73 -9.03 19.43 6.69
C ILE A 73 -10.09 18.34 6.56
N ASN A 74 -9.84 17.33 5.74
CA ASN A 74 -10.76 16.20 5.57
C ASN A 74 -10.98 15.43 6.89
N SER A 75 -9.96 15.37 7.76
CA SER A 75 -10.06 14.72 9.08
C SER A 75 -10.89 15.51 10.12
N LEU A 76 -11.14 16.80 9.90
CA LEU A 76 -12.00 17.62 10.77
C LEU A 76 -13.48 17.21 10.67
N VAL A 77 -13.89 16.63 9.54
CA VAL A 77 -15.25 16.14 9.33
C VAL A 77 -15.29 14.65 9.64
N ILE A 78 -15.76 14.32 10.84
CA ILE A 78 -15.88 12.93 11.29
C ILE A 78 -17.13 12.31 10.67
N ARG A 79 -16.92 11.30 9.82
CA ARG A 79 -17.99 10.53 9.17
C ARG A 79 -18.09 9.15 9.78
N ALA A 80 -19.31 8.59 9.78
CA ALA A 80 -19.52 7.22 10.24
C ALA A 80 -18.83 6.22 9.29
N PRO A 81 -17.98 5.31 9.80
CA PRO A 81 -17.28 4.32 8.96
C PRO A 81 -18.19 3.17 8.52
N ILE A 82 -19.29 2.94 9.25
CA ILE A 82 -20.25 1.87 8.98
C ILE A 82 -21.68 2.39 9.19
N ARG A 83 -22.64 1.74 8.52
CA ARG A 83 -24.06 1.91 8.83
C ARG A 83 -24.37 1.24 10.17
N GLY A 84 -24.98 1.98 11.08
CA GLY A 84 -25.20 1.50 12.44
C GLY A 84 -26.10 2.40 13.25
N THR A 85 -26.20 2.08 14.54
CA THR A 85 -26.92 2.84 15.55
C THR A 85 -25.91 3.41 16.53
N ILE A 86 -26.12 4.67 16.96
CA ILE A 86 -25.30 5.30 18.01
C ILE A 86 -25.66 4.67 19.35
N CYS A 87 -24.69 4.05 20.02
CA CYS A 87 -24.86 3.41 21.31
C CYS A 87 -24.50 4.33 22.48
N ALA A 88 -23.51 5.20 22.28
CA ALA A 88 -23.05 6.14 23.30
C ALA A 88 -22.50 7.40 22.63
N ILE A 89 -22.73 8.54 23.29
CA ILE A 89 -22.16 9.84 22.93
C ILE A 89 -21.31 10.28 24.12
N TYR A 90 -20.01 10.50 23.89
CA TYR A 90 -19.07 10.88 24.94
C TYR A 90 -18.74 12.37 24.89
N CYS A 91 -18.88 13.02 23.73
CA CYS A 91 -18.57 14.43 23.56
C CYS A 91 -19.77 15.22 23.05
N TRP A 92 -19.92 16.43 23.57
CA TRP A 92 -20.98 17.37 23.22
C TRP A 92 -20.43 18.61 22.51
N PRO A 93 -21.27 19.34 21.73
CA PRO A 93 -20.85 20.58 21.10
C PRO A 93 -20.26 21.57 22.10
N GLY A 94 -19.14 22.20 21.74
CA GLY A 94 -18.42 23.16 22.60
C GLY A 94 -17.34 22.53 23.50
N GLN A 95 -17.23 21.21 23.54
CA GLN A 95 -16.15 20.53 24.26
C GLN A 95 -14.89 20.40 23.40
N GLN A 96 -13.72 20.50 24.04
CA GLN A 96 -12.44 20.26 23.39
C GLN A 96 -12.14 18.76 23.40
N VAL A 97 -11.81 18.20 22.23
CA VAL A 97 -11.41 16.80 22.06
C VAL A 97 -9.97 16.72 21.60
N ARG A 98 -9.23 15.72 22.10
CA ARG A 98 -7.86 15.42 21.66
C ARG A 98 -7.88 14.26 20.68
N ARG A 99 -6.80 14.15 19.90
CA ARG A 99 -6.62 13.01 18.99
C ARG A 99 -6.60 11.71 19.80
N GLY A 100 -7.51 10.81 19.46
CA GLY A 100 -7.66 9.51 20.13
C GLY A 100 -8.81 9.46 21.14
N ASP A 101 -9.39 10.60 21.53
CA ASP A 101 -10.53 10.62 22.43
C ASP A 101 -11.76 10.02 21.74
N PRO A 102 -12.50 9.12 22.41
CA PRO A 102 -13.73 8.57 21.87
C PRO A 102 -14.80 9.66 21.85
N ILE A 103 -15.42 9.90 20.70
CA ILE A 103 -16.50 10.89 20.56
C ILE A 103 -17.87 10.20 20.65
N LEU A 104 -18.00 9.06 19.98
CA LEU A 104 -19.23 8.29 19.88
C LEU A 104 -18.91 6.80 19.67
N THR A 105 -19.78 5.93 20.17
CA THR A 105 -19.75 4.49 19.89
C THR A 105 -20.87 4.15 18.90
N LEU A 106 -20.52 3.50 17.79
CA LEU A 106 -21.46 3.00 16.79
C LEU A 106 -21.47 1.47 16.81
N ALA A 107 -22.66 0.87 16.92
CA ALA A 107 -22.83 -0.56 16.68
C ALA A 107 -23.44 -0.81 15.29
N ALA A 108 -22.94 -1.83 14.60
CA ALA A 108 -23.54 -2.29 13.35
C ALA A 108 -24.97 -2.81 13.60
N GLN A 109 -25.85 -2.67 12.61
CA GLN A 109 -27.23 -3.17 12.72
C GLN A 109 -27.32 -4.70 12.81
N HIS A 110 -26.39 -5.39 12.15
CA HIS A 110 -26.35 -6.86 12.08
C HIS A 110 -24.96 -7.37 12.46
N GLY A 111 -24.92 -8.51 13.15
CA GLY A 111 -23.68 -9.25 13.39
C GLY A 111 -23.05 -9.68 12.06
N ARG A 112 -21.71 -9.82 12.04
CA ARG A 112 -20.96 -10.27 10.87
C ARG A 112 -20.46 -11.71 11.01
N TYR A 113 -20.14 -12.10 12.22
CA TYR A 113 -19.61 -13.41 12.58
C TYR A 113 -20.02 -13.72 14.02
N ILE A 114 -19.96 -14.99 14.38
CA ILE A 114 -20.23 -15.48 15.73
C ILE A 114 -18.88 -15.84 16.35
N VAL A 115 -18.70 -15.54 17.63
CA VAL A 115 -17.50 -15.93 18.39
C VAL A 115 -17.91 -16.93 19.45
N ALA A 116 -17.32 -18.11 19.41
CA ALA A 116 -17.41 -19.11 20.47
C ALA A 116 -16.04 -19.26 21.14
N TYR A 117 -16.02 -19.68 22.40
CA TYR A 117 -14.77 -19.98 23.12
C TYR A 117 -14.78 -21.45 23.53
N VAL A 118 -13.93 -22.26 22.90
CA VAL A 118 -13.75 -23.68 23.23
C VAL A 118 -12.80 -23.77 24.42
N ARG A 119 -13.25 -24.39 25.51
CA ARG A 119 -12.47 -24.47 26.75
C ARG A 119 -11.39 -25.56 26.65
N GLN A 120 -10.29 -25.38 27.38
CA GLN A 120 -9.19 -26.35 27.40
C GLN A 120 -9.57 -27.71 28.00
N ASP A 121 -10.60 -27.76 28.86
CA ASP A 121 -11.12 -29.00 29.45
C ASP A 121 -11.96 -29.83 28.44
N GLN A 122 -12.35 -29.24 27.30
CA GLN A 122 -13.13 -29.91 26.29
C GLN A 122 -12.23 -30.71 25.34
N ARG A 123 -12.59 -31.98 25.09
CA ARG A 123 -11.96 -32.83 24.07
C ARG A 123 -12.41 -32.48 22.64
N LEU A 124 -12.51 -31.18 22.35
CA LEU A 124 -12.90 -30.68 21.04
C LEU A 124 -11.73 -29.89 20.46
N ALA A 125 -11.21 -30.35 19.31
CA ALA A 125 -10.22 -29.63 18.53
C ALA A 125 -10.92 -28.92 17.35
N PRO A 126 -11.32 -27.65 17.49
CA PRO A 126 -11.98 -26.93 16.40
C PRO A 126 -11.02 -26.78 15.22
N GLN A 127 -11.53 -26.98 14.00
CA GLN A 127 -10.80 -26.81 12.75
C GLN A 127 -11.55 -25.85 11.83
N VAL A 128 -10.83 -25.21 10.91
CA VAL A 128 -11.46 -24.40 9.85
C VAL A 128 -12.38 -25.30 9.02
N ASP A 129 -13.52 -24.76 8.60
CA ASP A 129 -14.59 -25.45 7.87
C ASP A 129 -15.32 -26.57 8.63
N MET A 130 -15.02 -26.78 9.92
CA MET A 130 -15.78 -27.70 10.77
C MET A 130 -17.27 -27.27 10.82
N PRO A 131 -18.22 -28.20 10.64
CA PRO A 131 -19.64 -27.88 10.70
C PRO A 131 -20.06 -27.55 12.13
N VAL A 132 -20.91 -26.54 12.24
CA VAL A 132 -21.40 -26.00 13.51
C VAL A 132 -22.89 -25.72 13.40
N GLU A 133 -23.62 -26.15 14.42
CA GLU A 133 -25.02 -25.83 14.60
C GLU A 133 -25.15 -24.66 15.58
N VAL A 134 -25.82 -23.60 15.13
CA VAL A 134 -26.06 -22.39 15.93
C VAL A 134 -27.55 -22.28 16.20
N ARG A 135 -27.91 -22.08 17.46
CA ARG A 135 -29.31 -21.91 17.88
C ARG A 135 -29.48 -20.60 18.66
N PRO A 136 -30.34 -19.68 18.18
CA PRO A 136 -30.72 -18.50 18.96
C PRO A 136 -31.42 -18.88 20.27
N ARG A 137 -31.19 -18.12 21.34
CA ARG A 137 -31.81 -18.34 22.66
C ARG A 137 -33.23 -17.78 22.76
N LEU A 138 -33.98 -17.74 21.66
CA LEU A 138 -35.41 -17.38 21.68
C LEU A 138 -36.29 -18.64 21.71
N PRO A 139 -37.48 -18.59 22.34
CA PRO A 139 -38.45 -19.67 22.29
C PRO A 139 -38.79 -20.05 20.84
N ALA A 140 -38.86 -21.36 20.55
CA ALA A 140 -39.14 -21.92 19.21
C ALA A 140 -38.11 -21.60 18.10
N SER A 141 -36.89 -21.19 18.47
CA SER A 141 -35.81 -21.00 17.49
C SER A 141 -35.38 -22.32 16.85
N ARG A 142 -35.28 -22.33 15.52
CA ARG A 142 -34.73 -23.46 14.78
C ARG A 142 -33.20 -23.40 14.79
N PRO A 143 -32.52 -24.55 14.86
CA PRO A 143 -31.08 -24.58 14.67
C PRO A 143 -30.70 -24.23 13.23
N LEU A 144 -29.59 -23.53 13.09
CA LEU A 144 -29.04 -23.04 11.83
C LEU A 144 -27.66 -23.66 11.63
N LEU A 145 -27.47 -24.31 10.49
CA LEU A 145 -26.19 -24.91 10.14
C LEU A 145 -25.26 -23.84 9.55
N THR A 146 -24.01 -23.87 9.99
CA THR A 146 -22.92 -23.02 9.51
C THR A 146 -21.59 -23.76 9.70
N ARG A 147 -20.48 -23.05 9.54
CA ARG A 147 -19.13 -23.59 9.67
C ARG A 147 -18.18 -22.64 10.39
N VAL A 148 -17.11 -23.21 10.92
CA VAL A 148 -15.99 -22.44 11.46
C VAL A 148 -15.28 -21.69 10.34
N GLU A 149 -15.20 -20.37 10.45
CA GLU A 149 -14.46 -19.51 9.53
C GLU A 149 -12.98 -19.45 9.91
N ARG A 150 -12.69 -19.38 11.22
CA ARG A 150 -11.32 -19.27 11.72
C ARG A 150 -11.20 -19.76 13.15
N VAL A 151 -10.07 -20.39 13.45
CA VAL A 151 -9.68 -20.75 14.82
C VAL A 151 -8.57 -19.82 15.27
N GLY A 152 -8.68 -19.29 16.49
CA GLY A 152 -7.66 -18.44 17.10
C GLY A 152 -6.37 -19.21 17.34
N PRO A 153 -5.20 -18.55 17.24
CA PRO A 153 -3.91 -19.23 17.40
C PRO A 153 -3.52 -19.48 18.86
N GLN A 154 -4.20 -18.85 19.82
CA GLN A 154 -3.84 -18.90 21.24
C GLN A 154 -5.08 -18.92 22.13
N VAL A 155 -4.89 -19.36 23.37
CA VAL A 155 -5.94 -19.39 24.40
C VAL A 155 -6.01 -18.03 25.09
N GLU A 156 -7.23 -17.54 25.28
CA GLU A 156 -7.52 -16.19 25.79
C GLU A 156 -8.50 -16.27 26.98
N PRO A 157 -8.52 -15.26 27.87
CA PRO A 157 -9.51 -15.20 28.94
C PRO A 157 -10.90 -15.00 28.33
N VAL A 158 -11.85 -15.80 28.81
CA VAL A 158 -13.21 -15.78 28.27
C VAL A 158 -13.97 -14.56 28.82
N PRO A 159 -14.68 -13.80 27.97
CA PRO A 159 -15.49 -12.68 28.42
C PRO A 159 -16.52 -13.11 29.47
N LEU A 160 -16.80 -12.24 30.46
CA LEU A 160 -17.71 -12.53 31.56
C LEU A 160 -19.09 -13.03 31.12
N HIS A 161 -19.63 -12.47 30.02
CA HIS A 161 -20.94 -12.87 29.48
C HIS A 161 -20.95 -14.29 28.88
N HIS A 162 -19.77 -14.88 28.65
CA HIS A 162 -19.57 -16.22 28.12
C HIS A 162 -19.06 -17.22 29.18
N CYS A 163 -18.76 -16.77 30.40
CA CYS A 163 -18.38 -17.65 31.50
C CYS A 163 -19.57 -18.49 31.97
N ARG A 164 -19.34 -19.73 32.41
CA ARG A 164 -20.38 -20.56 33.02
C ARG A 164 -20.72 -20.03 34.41
N ASP A 165 -19.68 -19.62 35.14
CA ASP A 165 -19.79 -18.89 36.41
C ASP A 165 -19.04 -17.55 36.30
N PRO A 166 -19.71 -16.39 36.41
CA PRO A 166 -19.07 -15.08 36.36
C PRO A 166 -17.97 -14.85 37.39
N LYS A 167 -17.94 -15.62 38.49
CA LYS A 167 -16.93 -15.48 39.56
C LYS A 167 -15.64 -16.23 39.27
N THR A 168 -15.66 -17.16 38.31
CA THR A 168 -14.51 -18.02 38.00
C THR A 168 -13.94 -17.61 36.65
N PRO A 169 -12.68 -17.13 36.58
CA PRO A 169 -12.07 -16.80 35.31
C PRO A 169 -11.81 -18.08 34.52
N GLU A 170 -12.34 -18.13 33.30
CA GLU A 170 -12.20 -19.28 32.39
C GLU A 170 -11.29 -18.91 31.22
N TRP A 171 -10.57 -19.90 30.70
CA TRP A 171 -9.68 -19.76 29.54
C TRP A 171 -10.19 -20.61 28.38
N GLY A 172 -10.17 -20.06 27.17
CA GLY A 172 -10.68 -20.74 25.99
C GLY A 172 -10.03 -20.28 24.69
N LEU A 173 -10.02 -21.17 23.72
CA LEU A 173 -9.61 -20.90 22.35
C LEU A 173 -10.76 -20.18 21.62
N PRO A 174 -10.56 -18.95 21.14
CA PRO A 174 -11.59 -18.24 20.39
C PRO A 174 -11.76 -18.87 19.01
N VAL A 175 -12.99 -19.17 18.64
CA VAL A 175 -13.37 -19.74 17.35
C VAL A 175 -14.38 -18.80 16.69
N ARG A 176 -14.03 -18.30 15.51
CA ARG A 176 -14.91 -17.48 14.68
C ARG A 176 -15.71 -18.39 13.77
N ILE A 177 -17.02 -18.27 13.87
CA ILE A 177 -18.00 -19.06 13.12
C ILE A 177 -18.69 -18.12 12.14
N ALA A 178 -18.86 -18.58 10.91
CA ALA A 178 -19.54 -17.81 9.88
C ALA A 178 -21.01 -17.58 10.28
N LEU A 179 -21.55 -16.40 9.97
CA LEU A 179 -22.96 -16.13 10.21
C LEU A 179 -23.83 -16.98 9.26
N PRO A 180 -24.81 -17.76 9.75
CA PRO A 180 -25.70 -18.52 8.88
C PRO A 180 -26.48 -17.61 7.92
N THR A 181 -26.71 -18.08 6.69
CA THR A 181 -27.49 -17.34 5.70
C THR A 181 -28.93 -17.12 6.17
N GLY A 182 -29.40 -15.88 6.13
CA GLY A 182 -30.77 -15.53 6.55
C GLY A 182 -30.91 -15.27 8.06
N PHE A 183 -29.85 -15.41 8.86
CA PHE A 183 -29.87 -15.03 10.26
C PHE A 183 -29.46 -13.57 10.45
N MET A 184 -30.33 -12.78 11.09
CA MET A 184 -30.11 -11.36 11.38
C MET A 184 -29.96 -11.15 12.89
N GLY A 185 -28.87 -11.66 13.46
CA GLY A 185 -28.55 -11.48 14.88
C GLY A 185 -27.98 -10.10 15.19
N ARG A 186 -28.16 -9.63 16.43
CA ARG A 186 -27.57 -8.37 16.90
C ARG A 186 -26.16 -8.59 17.46
N PRO A 187 -25.22 -7.65 17.28
CA PRO A 187 -23.94 -7.73 17.97
C PRO A 187 -24.12 -7.84 19.49
N GLY A 188 -23.45 -8.82 20.10
CA GLY A 188 -23.54 -9.10 21.55
C GLY A 188 -24.68 -10.05 21.96
N GLU A 189 -25.49 -10.52 21.02
CA GLU A 189 -26.51 -11.54 21.29
C GLU A 189 -25.86 -12.90 21.61
N LEU A 190 -26.34 -13.57 22.66
CA LEU A 190 -25.87 -14.91 23.05
C LEU A 190 -26.58 -15.98 22.22
N LEU A 191 -25.78 -16.89 21.67
CA LEU A 191 -26.24 -18.02 20.86
C LEU A 191 -25.73 -19.32 21.48
N ASP A 192 -26.51 -20.38 21.34
CA ASP A 192 -26.03 -21.72 21.62
C ASP A 192 -25.28 -22.25 20.40
N VAL A 193 -24.12 -22.83 20.64
CA VAL A 193 -23.24 -23.33 19.58
C VAL A 193 -22.88 -24.78 19.89
N THR A 194 -23.17 -25.66 18.95
CA THR A 194 -22.86 -27.08 19.03
C THR A 194 -21.97 -27.45 17.84
N PHE A 195 -20.77 -27.95 18.14
CA PHE A 195 -19.86 -28.45 17.11
C PHE A 195 -20.25 -29.89 16.76
N THR A 196 -20.51 -30.15 15.48
CA THR A 196 -20.77 -31.50 15.02
C THR A 196 -19.42 -32.10 14.60
N GLN A 197 -18.92 -33.06 15.38
CA GLN A 197 -17.79 -33.86 14.91
C GLN A 197 -18.29 -34.70 13.73
N THR A 198 -17.72 -34.47 12.55
CA THR A 198 -17.77 -35.48 11.49
C THR A 198 -16.98 -36.66 12.02
N GLY A 199 -17.67 -37.68 12.53
CA GLY A 199 -17.05 -38.86 13.12
C GLY A 199 -16.03 -39.46 12.17
N GLY A 200 -14.77 -39.44 12.60
CA GLY A 200 -13.81 -40.45 12.16
C GLY A 200 -14.26 -41.77 12.77
N SER A 201 -15.11 -42.50 12.05
CA SER A 201 -15.13 -43.95 12.13
C SER A 201 -13.76 -44.46 11.69
N GLY A 202 -12.95 -44.92 12.64
CA GLY A 202 -11.62 -45.46 12.35
C GLY A 202 -10.78 -45.73 13.60
N GLU A 203 -11.24 -46.67 14.43
CA GLU A 203 -10.52 -47.88 14.92
C GLU A 203 -11.31 -48.55 16.04
#